data_AF-A0A8R1TJE6-F1
#
_entry.id   AF-A0A8R1TJE6-F1
#
_cell.length_a   1.000
_cell.length_b   1.000
_cell.length_c   1.000
_cell.angle_alpha   90.00
_cell.angle_beta   90.00
_cell.angle_gamma   90.00
#
_symmetry.space_group_name_H-M   'P 1'
#
loop_
_entity.id
_entity.type
_entity.pdbx_description
1 polymer ?
#
loop_
_entity_poly.entity_id
_entity_poly.type
_entity_poly.pdbx_seq_one_letter_code
_entity_poly.pdbx_strand_id
1 'polypeptide(L)'
;MLSGQRGEVSATDKGVTATILSTAESEEESDSDRELQIAFNEGLLKTDKLNYVVEKKRPIINKKAELQEKVEKLKKSLKWLETLDVTVNNDHVDEKVLNNDFEREIIFYKQAEKAVQIAVPRLREMGVKIFRPTDYFAEMMKSDRHMQKMRQRMAELEESKQKLEAIRRIREEKKFAAKVQKKVIERKQNEKKLLTEAVKKHRKGIKSHLDAILNNAKRIQDTEEEKDFRIGVKGSEKERMRGKRTKKFRRAARDKKFGFGGQKKRSKKNDKNSFEEIVTPGGLAHKLKRHHFGANLLKNSAKRRKRR
;
A
#
# COMPACT_ATOMS: atom_id res chain seq x y z
N MET A 1 63.62 0.65 -43.61
CA MET A 1 64.84 0.70 -44.43
C MET A 1 64.45 1.11 -45.84
N LEU A 2 65.23 2.02 -46.45
CA LEU A 2 65.25 2.44 -47.87
C LEU A 2 63.91 2.60 -48.64
N SER A 3 63.52 3.86 -48.83
CA SER A 3 62.72 4.33 -49.96
C SER A 3 63.59 4.47 -51.21
N GLY A 4 63.13 3.98 -52.37
CA GLY A 4 63.74 4.23 -53.69
C GLY A 4 62.79 5.00 -54.59
N GLN A 5 63.22 6.15 -55.13
CA GLN A 5 62.43 6.98 -56.03
C GLN A 5 62.48 6.46 -57.48
N ARG A 6 61.36 6.57 -58.21
CA ARG A 6 61.32 6.44 -59.68
C ARG A 6 61.44 7.82 -60.32
N GLY A 7 62.12 7.89 -61.46
CA GLY A 7 62.20 9.05 -62.33
C GLY A 7 62.20 8.63 -63.81
N GLU A 8 61.10 8.93 -64.49
CA GLU A 8 60.87 8.89 -65.94
C GLU A 8 61.69 9.98 -66.67
N VAL A 9 61.78 10.14 -68.01
CA VAL A 9 61.55 9.37 -69.25
C VAL A 9 62.31 10.14 -70.36
N SER A 10 62.64 9.52 -71.50
CA SER A 10 62.49 10.19 -72.81
C SER A 10 62.55 9.17 -73.95
N ALA A 11 61.72 9.38 -74.97
CA ALA A 11 61.57 8.51 -76.12
C ALA A 11 61.88 9.27 -77.41
N THR A 12 62.36 8.57 -78.44
CA THR A 12 62.36 8.90 -79.88
C THR A 12 62.96 7.71 -80.64
N ASP A 13 62.62 7.34 -81.88
CA ASP A 13 61.49 7.67 -82.78
C ASP A 13 61.58 6.73 -84.04
N LYS A 14 60.51 6.66 -84.84
CA LYS A 14 60.43 6.26 -86.29
C LYS A 14 60.44 4.77 -86.72
N GLY A 15 59.49 4.45 -87.62
CA GLY A 15 59.63 3.45 -88.70
C GLY A 15 58.62 2.26 -88.68
N VAL A 16 57.31 2.37 -88.99
CA VAL A 16 56.57 2.80 -90.21
C VAL A 16 56.24 1.65 -91.20
N THR A 17 54.98 1.62 -91.69
CA THR A 17 54.38 0.82 -92.82
C THR A 17 54.26 -0.71 -92.67
N ALA A 18 53.27 -1.41 -93.24
CA ALA A 18 52.05 -1.05 -94.03
C ALA A 18 51.05 -2.25 -93.98
N THR A 19 49.76 -2.07 -93.68
CA THR A 19 48.61 -1.88 -94.62
C THR A 19 48.00 -3.18 -95.21
N ILE A 20 46.68 -3.14 -95.45
CA ILE A 20 45.78 -4.07 -96.19
C ILE A 20 45.10 -5.18 -95.33
N LEU A 21 43.81 -5.54 -95.49
CA LEU A 21 42.54 -4.81 -95.80
C LEU A 21 41.33 -5.78 -95.66
N SER A 22 40.27 -5.41 -94.89
CA SER A 22 38.92 -6.05 -94.86
C SER A 22 38.85 -7.55 -94.46
N THR A 23 37.80 -8.13 -93.84
CA THR A 23 36.33 -7.97 -93.95
C THR A 23 35.64 -8.65 -92.74
N ALA A 24 34.34 -8.40 -92.54
CA ALA A 24 33.35 -9.17 -91.76
C ALA A 24 33.15 -8.83 -90.26
N GLU A 25 31.99 -8.24 -89.98
CA GLU A 25 31.30 -8.26 -88.68
C GLU A 25 30.36 -9.47 -88.65
N SER A 26 30.46 -10.32 -87.62
CA SER A 26 29.43 -11.31 -87.24
C SER A 26 29.77 -11.91 -85.86
N GLU A 27 28.80 -11.85 -84.93
CA GLU A 27 28.24 -12.97 -84.13
C GLU A 27 29.19 -14.10 -83.61
N GLU A 28 29.06 -14.69 -82.43
CA GLU A 28 28.27 -14.45 -81.20
C GLU A 28 28.82 -15.38 -80.08
N GLU A 29 28.54 -15.10 -78.81
CA GLU A 29 28.42 -16.04 -77.67
C GLU A 29 29.59 -16.97 -77.21
N SER A 30 30.71 -17.12 -77.93
CA SER A 30 31.74 -18.14 -77.60
C SER A 30 32.84 -17.76 -76.58
N ASP A 31 32.81 -16.57 -75.97
CA ASP A 31 33.98 -16.04 -75.25
C ASP A 31 34.15 -16.47 -73.77
N SER A 32 33.20 -17.13 -73.12
CA SER A 32 33.26 -17.36 -71.66
C SER A 32 34.41 -18.27 -71.19
N ASP A 33 34.72 -19.35 -71.92
CA ASP A 33 35.86 -20.22 -71.58
C ASP A 33 37.20 -19.58 -71.97
N ARG A 34 37.17 -18.71 -72.99
CA ARG A 34 38.31 -17.87 -73.39
C ARG A 34 38.59 -16.80 -72.33
N GLU A 35 37.57 -16.16 -71.75
CA GLU A 35 37.69 -15.26 -70.61
C GLU A 35 38.27 -15.97 -69.38
N LEU A 36 37.86 -17.22 -69.11
CA LEU A 36 38.46 -18.00 -68.02
C LEU A 36 39.94 -18.31 -68.25
N GLN A 37 40.33 -18.63 -69.49
CA GLN A 37 41.74 -18.84 -69.85
C GLN A 37 42.54 -17.53 -69.86
N ILE A 38 41.94 -16.41 -70.28
CA ILE A 38 42.53 -15.07 -70.14
C ILE A 38 42.71 -14.76 -68.64
N ALA A 39 41.70 -14.94 -67.80
CA ALA A 39 41.79 -14.71 -66.35
C ALA A 39 42.77 -15.64 -65.63
N PHE A 40 43.00 -16.85 -66.15
CA PHE A 40 44.05 -17.76 -65.69
C PHE A 40 45.44 -17.26 -66.10
N ASN A 41 45.60 -16.84 -67.35
CA ASN A 41 46.87 -16.31 -67.89
C ASN A 41 47.24 -14.93 -67.33
N GLU A 42 46.25 -14.09 -67.03
CA GLU A 42 46.39 -12.78 -66.36
C GLU A 42 46.58 -12.91 -64.83
N GLY A 43 46.46 -14.12 -64.26
CA GLY A 43 46.64 -14.38 -62.83
C GLY A 43 45.51 -13.87 -61.93
N LEU A 44 44.35 -13.51 -62.50
CA LEU A 44 43.11 -13.21 -61.77
C LEU A 44 42.60 -14.45 -61.00
N LEU A 45 42.74 -15.63 -61.61
CA LEU A 45 42.41 -16.92 -61.00
C LEU A 45 43.62 -17.48 -60.24
N LYS A 46 43.50 -17.59 -58.92
CA LYS A 46 44.55 -18.17 -58.06
C LYS A 46 44.57 -19.70 -58.21
N THR A 47 45.53 -20.18 -58.99
CA THR A 47 45.81 -21.60 -59.28
C THR A 47 45.97 -22.49 -58.05
N ASP A 48 46.55 -21.95 -56.98
CA ASP A 48 47.21 -22.78 -55.96
C ASP A 48 46.28 -23.36 -54.90
N LYS A 49 44.99 -22.98 -54.89
CA LYS A 49 44.06 -23.32 -53.80
C LYS A 49 42.66 -23.62 -54.31
N LEU A 50 42.28 -24.89 -54.22
CA LEU A 50 40.87 -25.29 -54.20
C LEU A 50 40.16 -24.48 -53.10
N ASN A 51 39.07 -23.80 -53.44
CA ASN A 51 38.31 -22.95 -52.51
C ASN A 51 37.56 -23.81 -51.47
N TYR A 52 38.27 -24.33 -50.46
CA TYR A 52 37.61 -24.96 -49.32
C TYR A 52 36.98 -23.90 -48.42
N VAL A 53 35.68 -24.05 -48.15
CA VAL A 53 34.93 -23.13 -47.31
C VAL A 53 35.36 -23.31 -45.85
N VAL A 54 36.31 -22.48 -45.40
CA VAL A 54 36.65 -22.39 -43.98
C VAL A 54 35.45 -21.83 -43.23
N GLU A 55 34.85 -22.65 -42.36
CA GLU A 55 33.82 -22.17 -41.44
C GLU A 55 34.36 -21.01 -40.60
N LYS A 56 33.78 -19.82 -40.81
CA LYS A 56 34.12 -18.63 -40.00
C LYS A 56 33.74 -18.91 -38.56
N LYS A 57 34.74 -19.12 -37.69
CA LYS A 57 34.54 -19.26 -36.24
C LYS A 57 33.63 -18.14 -35.74
N ARG A 58 32.53 -18.49 -35.07
CA ARG A 58 31.56 -17.52 -34.57
C ARG A 58 32.28 -16.50 -33.67
N PRO A 59 32.00 -15.19 -33.80
CA PRO A 59 32.66 -14.18 -32.98
C PRO A 59 32.35 -14.40 -31.50
N ILE A 60 33.32 -14.09 -30.63
CA ILE A 60 33.14 -14.14 -29.18
C ILE A 60 32.02 -13.16 -28.80
N ILE A 61 30.95 -13.68 -28.19
CA ILE A 61 29.77 -12.87 -27.80
C ILE A 61 30.15 -11.82 -26.76
N ASN A 62 31.00 -12.19 -25.78
CA ASN A 62 31.48 -11.29 -24.73
C ASN A 62 32.85 -10.67 -25.09
N LYS A 63 32.82 -9.58 -25.86
CA LYS A 63 34.03 -8.84 -26.27
C LYS A 63 34.52 -7.88 -25.19
N LYS A 64 35.16 -8.42 -24.15
CA LYS A 64 35.64 -7.64 -22.98
C LYS A 64 36.51 -6.42 -23.34
N ALA A 65 37.43 -6.56 -24.30
CA ALA A 65 38.30 -5.46 -24.74
C ALA A 65 37.51 -4.28 -25.34
N GLU A 66 36.58 -4.55 -26.28
CA GLU A 66 35.73 -3.51 -26.87
C GLU A 66 34.83 -2.82 -25.84
N LEU A 67 34.43 -3.53 -24.77
CA LEU A 67 33.69 -2.93 -23.65
C LEU A 67 34.58 -2.02 -22.81
N GLN A 68 35.82 -2.41 -22.52
CA GLN A 68 36.78 -1.59 -21.79
C GLN A 68 37.12 -0.30 -22.54
N GLU A 69 37.44 -0.39 -23.83
CA GLU A 69 37.67 0.80 -24.69
C GLU A 69 36.46 1.75 -24.71
N LYS A 70 35.23 1.22 -24.73
CA LYS A 70 34.01 2.03 -24.68
C LYS A 70 33.81 2.69 -23.32
N VAL A 71 34.13 2.00 -22.22
CA VAL A 71 34.10 2.58 -20.87
C VAL A 71 35.10 3.74 -20.78
N GLU A 72 36.32 3.59 -21.30
CA GLU A 72 37.32 4.67 -21.34
C GLU A 72 36.85 5.86 -22.17
N LYS A 73 36.28 5.64 -23.37
CA LYS A 73 35.70 6.69 -24.23
C LYS A 73 34.53 7.43 -23.57
N LEU A 74 33.79 6.79 -22.67
CA LEU A 74 32.65 7.38 -21.96
C LEU A 74 33.02 8.01 -20.61
N LYS A 75 34.19 7.68 -20.05
CA LYS A 75 34.64 8.12 -18.72
C LYS A 75 34.99 9.61 -18.74
N LYS A 76 34.15 10.43 -18.10
CA LYS A 76 34.42 11.86 -17.88
C LYS A 76 35.11 12.10 -16.54
N SER A 77 36.20 12.86 -16.54
CA SER A 77 36.91 13.29 -15.34
C SER A 77 36.28 14.56 -14.74
N LEU A 78 35.12 14.39 -14.10
CA LEU A 78 34.40 15.48 -13.41
C LEU A 78 34.71 15.49 -11.92
N LYS A 79 34.45 16.62 -11.25
CA LYS A 79 34.51 16.68 -9.77
C LYS A 79 33.37 15.87 -9.18
N TRP A 80 33.60 15.22 -8.03
CA TRP A 80 32.57 14.39 -7.36
C TRP A 80 31.27 15.16 -7.02
N LEU A 81 31.35 16.48 -6.85
CA LEU A 81 30.16 17.34 -6.65
C LEU A 81 29.22 17.38 -7.87
N GLU A 82 29.72 17.12 -9.07
CA GLU A 82 28.94 17.11 -10.32
C GLU A 82 28.34 15.72 -10.62
N THR A 83 28.94 14.64 -10.09
CA THR A 83 28.46 13.27 -10.27
C THR A 83 27.56 12.80 -9.13
N LEU A 84 27.85 13.22 -7.88
CA LEU A 84 27.17 12.83 -6.63
C LEU A 84 27.01 11.31 -6.45
N ASP A 85 27.88 10.53 -7.09
CA ASP A 85 27.81 9.09 -7.16
C ASP A 85 28.42 8.43 -5.92
N VAL A 86 27.69 7.50 -5.32
CA VAL A 86 28.17 6.72 -4.17
C VAL A 86 27.88 5.24 -4.40
N THR A 87 28.94 4.48 -4.63
CA THR A 87 28.88 3.02 -4.74
C THR A 87 28.94 2.39 -3.35
N VAL A 88 27.89 1.64 -2.98
CA VAL A 88 27.85 0.84 -1.75
C VAL A 88 27.68 -0.63 -2.13
N ASN A 89 28.64 -1.45 -1.71
CA ASN A 89 28.60 -2.90 -1.91
C ASN A 89 27.54 -3.55 -1.00
N ASN A 90 26.81 -4.50 -1.58
CA ASN A 90 25.82 -5.33 -0.90
C ASN A 90 26.17 -6.80 -1.16
N ASP A 91 27.05 -7.37 -0.34
CA ASP A 91 27.61 -8.70 -0.58
C ASP A 91 26.67 -9.86 -0.21
N HIS A 92 25.42 -9.56 0.19
CA HIS A 92 24.46 -10.50 0.78
C HIS A 92 23.11 -10.42 0.05
N VAL A 93 23.02 -11.06 -1.12
CA VAL A 93 21.76 -11.20 -1.89
C VAL A 93 21.53 -12.67 -2.19
N ASP A 94 21.01 -13.40 -1.20
CA ASP A 94 20.66 -14.82 -1.33
C ASP A 94 19.36 -15.01 -2.12
N GLU A 95 19.17 -16.18 -2.75
CA GLU A 95 17.95 -16.54 -3.49
C GLU A 95 16.66 -16.43 -2.64
N LYS A 96 16.77 -16.63 -1.33
CA LYS A 96 15.66 -16.45 -0.39
C LYS A 96 15.18 -14.99 -0.35
N VAL A 97 16.13 -14.05 -0.37
CA VAL A 97 15.84 -12.60 -0.37
C VAL A 97 15.34 -12.14 -1.73
N LEU A 98 15.79 -12.76 -2.83
CA LEU A 98 15.24 -12.46 -4.17
C LEU A 98 13.73 -12.72 -4.25
N ASN A 99 13.20 -13.71 -3.51
CA ASN A 99 11.78 -14.02 -3.48
C ASN A 99 10.98 -13.26 -2.40
N ASN A 100 11.65 -12.75 -1.34
CA ASN A 100 11.00 -12.00 -0.26
C ASN A 100 11.14 -10.48 -0.44
N ASP A 101 10.07 -9.84 -0.92
CA ASP A 101 9.99 -8.40 -1.12
C ASP A 101 10.35 -7.59 0.14
N PHE A 102 9.89 -7.99 1.32
CA PHE A 102 10.14 -7.25 2.55
C PHE A 102 11.61 -7.26 2.97
N GLU A 103 12.29 -8.40 2.84
CA GLU A 103 13.73 -8.50 3.11
C GLU A 103 14.55 -7.73 2.07
N ARG A 104 14.15 -7.81 0.79
CA ARG A 104 14.79 -7.08 -0.32
C ARG A 104 14.69 -5.56 -0.15
N GLU A 105 13.50 -5.04 0.17
CA GLU A 105 13.29 -3.62 0.45
C GLU A 105 14.11 -3.14 1.66
N ILE A 106 14.29 -3.98 2.69
CA ILE A 106 15.18 -3.67 3.81
C ILE A 106 16.65 -3.57 3.37
N ILE A 107 17.11 -4.39 2.43
CA ILE A 107 18.47 -4.30 1.88
C ILE A 107 18.63 -3.01 1.06
N PHE A 108 17.66 -2.67 0.20
CA PHE A 108 17.69 -1.42 -0.57
C PHE A 108 17.68 -0.19 0.35
N TYR A 109 16.85 -0.20 1.40
CA TYR A 109 16.84 0.84 2.43
C TYR A 109 18.22 0.98 3.09
N LYS A 110 18.83 -0.12 3.55
CA LYS A 110 20.17 -0.11 4.17
C LYS A 110 21.27 0.36 3.23
N GLN A 111 21.17 0.05 1.93
CA GLN A 111 22.12 0.51 0.92
C GLN A 111 22.01 2.03 0.73
N ALA A 112 20.79 2.56 0.61
CA ALA A 112 20.53 3.99 0.52
C ALA A 112 20.98 4.73 1.80
N GLU A 113 20.71 4.17 2.97
CA GLU A 113 21.17 4.72 4.26
C GLU A 113 22.70 4.83 4.32
N LYS A 114 23.43 3.74 4.00
CA LYS A 114 24.90 3.75 3.91
C LYS A 114 25.41 4.77 2.88
N ALA A 115 24.77 4.89 1.72
CA ALA A 115 25.16 5.85 0.69
C ALA A 115 25.02 7.29 1.19
N VAL A 116 23.92 7.60 1.89
CA VAL A 116 23.70 8.91 2.55
C VAL A 116 24.73 9.15 3.66
N GLN A 117 25.06 8.14 4.48
CA GLN A 117 26.10 8.25 5.52
C GLN A 117 27.49 8.58 4.94
N ILE A 118 27.81 8.13 3.72
CA ILE A 118 29.06 8.49 3.02
C ILE A 118 28.96 9.86 2.34
N ALA A 119 27.81 10.19 1.74
CA ALA A 119 27.64 11.44 0.99
C ALA A 119 27.57 12.68 1.90
N VAL A 120 26.87 12.60 3.03
CA VAL A 120 26.59 13.75 3.91
C VAL A 120 27.86 14.38 4.52
N PRO A 121 28.85 13.61 5.03
CA PRO A 121 30.12 14.17 5.48
C PRO A 121 30.89 14.89 4.35
N ARG A 122 31.04 14.25 3.19
CA ARG A 122 31.74 14.83 2.02
C ARG A 122 31.10 16.15 1.56
N LEU A 123 29.76 16.21 1.50
CA LEU A 123 29.03 17.44 1.17
C LEU A 123 29.23 18.54 2.22
N ARG A 124 29.35 18.18 3.51
CA ARG A 124 29.64 19.12 4.59
C ARG A 124 31.06 19.67 4.51
N GLU A 125 32.05 18.83 4.20
CA GLU A 125 33.45 19.23 3.98
C GLU A 125 33.58 20.23 2.82
N MET A 126 32.79 20.06 1.76
CA MET A 126 32.71 21.01 0.63
C MET A 126 31.84 22.26 0.91
N GLY A 127 31.30 22.43 2.12
CA GLY A 127 30.48 23.58 2.50
C GLY A 127 29.09 23.65 1.85
N VAL A 128 28.60 22.54 1.27
CA VAL A 128 27.31 22.50 0.57
C VAL A 128 26.14 22.40 1.57
N LYS A 129 25.07 23.17 1.34
CA LYS A 129 23.85 23.12 2.15
C LYS A 129 23.03 21.87 1.80
N ILE A 130 22.94 20.93 2.73
CA ILE A 130 22.32 19.60 2.50
C ILE A 130 20.82 19.58 2.82
N PHE A 131 20.40 20.22 3.92
CA PHE A 131 19.03 20.14 4.42
C PHE A 131 18.15 21.23 3.81
N ARG A 132 16.95 20.86 3.36
CA ARG A 132 15.93 21.81 2.89
C ARG A 132 15.41 22.66 4.07
N PRO A 133 15.53 24.00 4.03
CA PRO A 133 14.92 24.88 5.03
C PRO A 133 13.39 24.78 5.00
N THR A 134 12.74 24.94 6.16
CA THR A 134 11.27 24.93 6.28
C THR A 134 10.59 26.07 5.53
N ASP A 135 11.28 27.21 5.37
CA ASP A 135 10.81 28.41 4.68
C ASP A 135 11.09 28.39 3.15
N TYR A 136 11.65 27.29 2.62
CA TYR A 136 11.96 27.18 1.20
C TYR A 136 10.86 26.45 0.41
N PHE A 137 9.85 27.23 -0.02
CA PHE A 137 8.67 26.76 -0.76
C PHE A 137 8.89 26.69 -2.29
N ALA A 138 9.80 25.82 -2.72
CA ALA A 138 9.93 25.44 -4.14
C ALA A 138 8.90 24.35 -4.54
N GLU A 139 8.71 24.16 -5.85
CA GLU A 139 7.91 23.06 -6.39
C GLU A 139 8.49 21.69 -5.97
N MET A 140 7.62 20.76 -5.61
CA MET A 140 7.97 19.43 -5.13
C MET A 140 7.48 18.35 -6.11
N MET A 141 8.20 17.23 -6.21
CA MET A 141 7.87 16.08 -7.07
C MET A 141 6.43 15.55 -6.95
N LYS A 142 5.73 15.84 -5.84
CA LYS A 142 4.31 15.51 -5.63
C LYS A 142 3.60 16.76 -5.12
N SER A 143 2.46 17.08 -5.73
CA SER A 143 1.62 18.22 -5.31
C SER A 143 1.04 18.06 -3.91
N ASP A 144 0.84 19.17 -3.20
CA ASP A 144 0.23 19.17 -1.86
C ASP A 144 -1.17 18.57 -1.82
N ARG A 145 -1.96 18.74 -2.89
CA ARG A 145 -3.27 18.11 -3.05
C ARG A 145 -3.17 16.58 -3.06
N HIS A 146 -2.12 16.01 -3.65
CA HIS A 146 -1.87 14.57 -3.60
C HIS A 146 -1.44 14.15 -2.18
N MET A 147 -0.53 14.90 -1.55
CA MET A 147 -0.07 14.59 -0.19
C MET A 147 -1.18 14.75 0.87
N GLN A 148 -2.13 15.67 0.68
CA GLN A 148 -3.31 15.80 1.54
C GLN A 148 -4.23 14.58 1.43
N LYS A 149 -4.46 14.04 0.23
CA LYS A 149 -5.18 12.77 0.04
C LYS A 149 -4.47 11.60 0.73
N MET A 150 -3.14 11.53 0.62
CA MET A 150 -2.35 10.51 1.32
C MET A 150 -2.48 10.64 2.85
N ARG A 151 -2.39 11.85 3.40
CA ARG A 151 -2.60 12.11 4.84
C ARG A 151 -4.01 11.71 5.31
N GLN A 152 -5.05 12.03 4.53
CA GLN A 152 -6.42 11.59 4.81
C GLN A 152 -6.51 10.06 4.86
N ARG A 153 -5.94 9.36 3.88
CA ARG A 153 -5.94 7.89 3.81
C ARG A 153 -5.19 7.23 4.97
N MET A 154 -4.09 7.83 5.43
CA MET A 154 -3.37 7.35 6.62
C MET A 154 -4.21 7.51 7.89
N ALA A 155 -4.86 8.67 8.08
CA ALA A 155 -5.77 8.89 9.21
C ALA A 155 -6.98 7.93 9.18
N GLU A 156 -7.56 7.67 8.01
CA GLU A 156 -8.64 6.67 7.82
C GLU A 156 -8.18 5.26 8.22
N LEU A 157 -6.96 4.87 7.86
CA LEU A 157 -6.36 3.58 8.23
C LEU A 157 -6.14 3.48 9.76
N GLU A 158 -5.57 4.51 10.38
CA GLU A 158 -5.38 4.59 11.84
C GLU A 158 -6.73 4.54 12.58
N GLU A 159 -7.72 5.33 12.17
CA GLU A 159 -9.08 5.26 12.70
C GLU A 159 -9.69 3.87 12.54
N SER A 160 -9.50 3.21 11.40
CA SER A 160 -10.03 1.87 11.16
C SER A 160 -9.43 0.83 12.14
N LYS A 161 -8.12 0.91 12.39
CA LYS A 161 -7.41 0.08 13.37
C LYS A 161 -7.91 0.34 14.79
N GLN A 162 -8.03 1.60 15.20
CA GLN A 162 -8.57 1.99 16.51
C GLN A 162 -10.03 1.52 16.69
N LYS A 163 -10.87 1.60 15.66
CA LYS A 163 -12.25 1.10 15.67
C LYS A 163 -12.28 -0.43 15.86
N LEU A 164 -11.41 -1.19 15.19
CA LEU A 164 -11.29 -2.64 15.37
C LEU A 164 -10.82 -3.01 16.78
N GLU A 165 -9.82 -2.30 17.33
CA GLU A 165 -9.35 -2.48 18.71
C GLU A 165 -10.44 -2.14 19.74
N ALA A 166 -11.17 -1.05 19.57
CA ALA A 166 -12.30 -0.67 20.43
C ALA A 166 -13.43 -1.70 20.37
N ILE A 167 -13.77 -2.21 19.19
CA ILE A 167 -14.75 -3.29 19.01
C ILE A 167 -14.28 -4.57 19.73
N ARG A 168 -12.99 -4.89 19.69
CA ARG A 168 -12.42 -6.04 20.42
C ARG A 168 -12.56 -5.86 21.94
N ARG A 169 -12.17 -4.70 22.49
CA ARG A 169 -12.32 -4.37 23.92
C ARG A 169 -13.78 -4.50 24.38
N ILE A 170 -14.73 -3.88 23.66
CA ILE A 170 -16.16 -3.95 23.97
C ILE A 170 -16.71 -5.39 23.93
N ARG A 171 -16.19 -6.25 23.04
CA ARG A 171 -16.56 -7.68 23.00
C ARG A 171 -16.02 -8.44 24.21
N GLU A 172 -14.78 -8.16 24.62
CA GLU A 172 -14.13 -8.78 25.79
C GLU A 172 -14.82 -8.35 27.09
N GLU A 173 -15.12 -7.06 27.25
CA GLU A 173 -15.93 -6.50 28.35
C GLU A 173 -17.32 -7.14 28.45
N LYS A 174 -18.05 -7.28 27.33
CA LYS A 174 -19.37 -7.93 27.32
C LYS A 174 -19.31 -9.40 27.71
N LYS A 175 -18.29 -10.15 27.25
CA LYS A 175 -18.05 -11.54 27.66
C LYS A 175 -17.76 -11.63 29.16
N PHE A 176 -16.94 -10.73 29.69
CA PHE A 176 -16.62 -10.67 31.11
C PHE A 176 -17.86 -10.32 31.95
N ALA A 177 -18.63 -9.30 31.56
CA ALA A 177 -19.87 -8.88 32.21
C ALA A 177 -20.89 -10.04 32.29
N ALA A 178 -21.08 -10.80 31.21
CA ALA A 178 -21.95 -11.97 31.22
C ALA A 178 -21.45 -13.07 32.18
N LYS A 179 -20.13 -13.32 32.24
CA LYS A 179 -19.51 -14.27 33.18
C LYS A 179 -19.65 -13.82 34.63
N VAL A 180 -19.51 -12.51 34.90
CA VAL A 180 -19.74 -11.91 36.23
C VAL A 180 -21.22 -12.03 36.62
N GLN A 181 -22.16 -11.68 35.73
CA GLN A 181 -23.59 -11.84 35.99
C GLN A 181 -23.96 -13.30 36.34
N LYS A 182 -23.46 -14.27 35.57
CA LYS A 182 -23.66 -15.71 35.88
C LYS A 182 -23.11 -16.07 37.26
N LYS A 183 -21.87 -15.68 37.58
CA LYS A 183 -21.26 -15.91 38.91
C LYS A 183 -22.02 -15.25 40.05
N VAL A 184 -22.56 -14.05 39.86
CA VAL A 184 -23.35 -13.33 40.88
C VAL A 184 -24.70 -14.03 41.11
N ILE A 185 -25.36 -14.52 40.05
CA ILE A 185 -26.61 -15.30 40.19
C ILE A 185 -26.34 -16.63 40.89
N GLU A 186 -25.26 -17.33 40.52
CA GLU A 186 -24.81 -18.59 41.14
C GLU A 186 -24.49 -18.42 42.63
N ARG A 187 -23.72 -17.37 43.00
CA ARG A 187 -23.48 -17.01 44.41
C ARG A 187 -24.78 -16.78 45.17
N LYS A 188 -25.68 -15.93 44.65
CA LYS A 188 -27.00 -15.67 45.25
C LYS A 188 -27.87 -16.92 45.40
N GLN A 189 -27.77 -17.88 44.48
CA GLN A 189 -28.48 -19.17 44.60
C GLN A 189 -27.85 -20.06 45.68
N ASN A 190 -26.52 -20.13 45.76
CA ASN A 190 -25.81 -20.92 46.76
C ASN A 190 -25.99 -20.34 48.17
N GLU A 191 -25.91 -19.02 48.33
CA GLU A 191 -26.24 -18.30 49.57
C GLU A 191 -27.68 -18.60 50.02
N LYS A 192 -28.67 -18.53 49.10
CA LYS A 192 -30.06 -18.90 49.40
C LYS A 192 -30.20 -20.37 49.80
N LYS A 193 -29.52 -21.30 49.13
CA LYS A 193 -29.52 -22.73 49.50
C LYS A 193 -28.98 -22.92 50.92
N LEU A 194 -27.78 -22.40 51.20
CA LEU A 194 -27.14 -22.44 52.52
C LEU A 194 -28.05 -21.87 53.62
N LEU A 195 -28.68 -20.71 53.38
CA LEU A 195 -29.64 -20.11 54.31
C LEU A 195 -30.88 -21.00 54.51
N THR A 196 -31.46 -21.57 53.44
CA THR A 196 -32.62 -22.48 53.59
C THR A 196 -32.27 -23.78 54.30
N GLU A 197 -31.06 -24.30 54.12
CA GLU A 197 -30.56 -25.47 54.86
C GLU A 197 -30.29 -25.14 56.33
N ALA A 198 -29.70 -23.98 56.63
CA ALA A 198 -29.53 -23.50 57.99
C ALA A 198 -30.87 -23.33 58.72
N VAL A 199 -31.87 -22.73 58.07
CA VAL A 199 -33.24 -22.61 58.59
C VAL A 199 -33.90 -23.98 58.79
N LYS A 200 -33.71 -24.93 57.86
CA LYS A 200 -34.20 -26.32 58.02
C LYS A 200 -33.52 -27.05 59.18
N LYS A 201 -32.20 -26.90 59.37
CA LYS A 201 -31.43 -27.49 60.49
C LYS A 201 -31.86 -26.89 61.83
N HIS A 202 -32.06 -25.56 61.90
CA HIS A 202 -32.58 -24.87 63.08
C HIS A 202 -34.01 -25.33 63.43
N ARG A 203 -34.90 -25.46 62.44
CA ARG A 203 -36.26 -26.03 62.63
C ARG A 203 -36.25 -27.48 63.12
N LYS A 204 -35.16 -28.22 62.91
CA LYS A 204 -34.93 -29.58 63.43
C LYS A 204 -34.19 -29.60 64.80
N GLY A 205 -34.10 -28.46 65.49
CA GLY A 205 -33.49 -28.36 66.82
C GLY A 205 -31.98 -28.13 66.86
N ILE A 206 -31.30 -28.10 65.70
CA ILE A 206 -29.84 -27.88 65.64
C ILE A 206 -29.56 -26.37 65.65
N LYS A 207 -29.54 -25.79 66.86
CA LYS A 207 -29.44 -24.34 67.08
C LYS A 207 -28.12 -23.72 66.59
N SER A 208 -27.02 -24.45 66.75
CA SER A 208 -25.63 -23.96 66.53
C SER A 208 -25.31 -23.48 65.11
N HIS A 209 -25.97 -24.00 64.07
CA HIS A 209 -25.59 -23.72 62.68
C HIS A 209 -26.18 -22.42 62.11
N LEU A 210 -27.34 -21.98 62.62
CA LEU A 210 -28.02 -20.77 62.14
C LEU A 210 -27.40 -19.51 62.76
N ASP A 211 -27.07 -19.54 64.05
CA ASP A 211 -26.40 -18.43 64.75
C ASP A 211 -25.00 -18.16 64.18
N ALA A 212 -24.24 -19.20 63.81
CA ALA A 212 -22.93 -19.04 63.18
C ALA A 212 -23.00 -18.30 61.82
N ILE A 213 -24.04 -18.57 61.02
CA ILE A 213 -24.24 -17.92 59.71
C ILE A 213 -24.76 -16.48 59.89
N LEU A 214 -25.68 -16.23 60.83
CA LEU A 214 -26.16 -14.88 61.14
C LEU A 214 -25.07 -13.98 61.72
N ASN A 215 -24.21 -14.51 62.60
CA ASN A 215 -23.10 -13.75 63.18
C ASN A 215 -22.02 -13.42 62.15
N ASN A 216 -21.78 -14.30 61.17
CA ASN A 216 -20.91 -13.99 60.03
C ASN A 216 -21.56 -12.97 59.07
N ALA A 217 -22.87 -13.05 58.83
CA ALA A 217 -23.58 -12.09 57.98
C ALA A 217 -23.54 -10.67 58.56
N LYS A 218 -23.75 -10.52 59.88
CA LYS A 218 -23.61 -9.23 60.58
C LYS A 218 -22.19 -8.67 60.44
N ARG A 219 -21.16 -9.47 60.73
CA ARG A 219 -19.74 -9.07 60.55
C ARG A 219 -19.39 -8.64 59.13
N ILE A 220 -20.07 -9.18 58.11
CA ILE A 220 -19.87 -8.76 56.71
C ILE A 220 -20.53 -7.41 56.45
N GLN A 221 -21.77 -7.18 56.93
CA GLN A 221 -22.41 -5.86 56.82
C GLN A 221 -21.62 -4.77 57.56
N ASP A 222 -21.24 -5.04 58.81
CA ASP A 222 -20.44 -4.12 59.64
C ASP A 222 -19.11 -3.74 58.95
N THR A 223 -18.51 -4.64 58.17
CA THR A 223 -17.23 -4.40 57.47
C THR A 223 -17.34 -3.93 56.02
N GLU A 224 -18.52 -3.95 55.39
CA GLU A 224 -18.77 -3.24 54.13
C GLU A 224 -19.19 -1.79 54.40
N GLU A 225 -20.04 -1.55 55.41
CA GLU A 225 -20.48 -0.21 55.81
C GLU A 225 -19.31 0.64 56.37
N GLU A 226 -18.31 0.04 57.04
CA GLU A 226 -17.08 0.75 57.44
C GLU A 226 -16.09 1.04 56.29
N LYS A 227 -16.18 0.33 55.15
CA LYS A 227 -15.22 0.48 54.04
C LYS A 227 -15.66 1.50 53.01
N ASP A 228 -16.96 1.61 52.75
CA ASP A 228 -17.51 2.64 51.86
C ASP A 228 -17.35 4.06 52.42
N PHE A 229 -17.06 4.22 53.72
CA PHE A 229 -16.79 5.53 54.34
C PHE A 229 -15.31 5.97 54.30
N ARG A 230 -14.38 5.15 53.78
CA ARG A 230 -12.92 5.41 53.83
C ARG A 230 -12.22 5.59 52.47
N ILE A 231 -12.96 5.62 51.36
CA ILE A 231 -12.45 6.06 50.03
C ILE A 231 -12.95 7.49 49.73
N GLY A 232 -12.83 8.38 50.71
CA GLY A 232 -12.88 9.82 50.51
C GLY A 232 -11.56 10.43 50.94
N VAL A 233 -10.78 10.97 49.98
CA VAL A 233 -9.79 12.06 50.13
C VAL A 233 -8.93 12.21 48.85
N LYS A 234 -8.80 13.46 48.37
CA LYS A 234 -7.84 14.04 47.40
C LYS A 234 -7.99 13.76 45.88
N GLY A 235 -8.53 14.78 45.20
CA GLY A 235 -8.25 15.14 43.79
C GLY A 235 -9.48 15.14 42.87
N SER A 236 -9.85 16.21 42.14
CA SER A 236 -9.34 17.59 42.12
C SER A 236 -10.37 18.56 41.46
N GLU A 237 -10.56 19.73 42.09
CA GLU A 237 -10.77 21.07 41.50
C GLU A 237 -11.59 21.33 40.21
N LYS A 238 -12.54 20.47 39.78
CA LYS A 238 -13.24 20.69 38.49
C LYS A 238 -14.76 20.54 38.42
N GLU A 239 -15.47 20.31 39.53
CA GLU A 239 -16.92 20.06 39.50
C GLU A 239 -17.83 21.23 39.97
N ARG A 240 -17.25 22.36 40.40
CA ARG A 240 -17.99 23.53 40.93
C ARG A 240 -18.72 24.40 39.90
N MET A 241 -18.90 23.93 38.65
CA MET A 241 -19.59 24.66 37.57
C MET A 241 -20.84 23.94 37.00
N ARG A 242 -21.44 22.99 37.73
CA ARG A 242 -22.71 22.32 37.34
C ARG A 242 -23.95 22.78 38.13
N GLY A 243 -23.90 23.97 38.71
CA GLY A 243 -25.08 24.67 39.27
C GLY A 243 -26.01 25.27 38.20
N LYS A 244 -26.64 24.46 37.32
CA LYS A 244 -27.71 24.96 36.42
C LYS A 244 -28.75 23.91 36.02
N ARG A 245 -29.80 23.84 36.84
CA ARG A 245 -31.21 23.54 36.50
C ARG A 245 -31.49 22.15 35.89
N THR A 246 -32.02 21.27 36.73
CA THR A 246 -32.85 20.10 36.39
C THR A 246 -34.12 20.50 35.62
N LYS A 247 -33.96 20.92 34.35
CA LYS A 247 -35.08 21.21 33.44
C LYS A 247 -35.83 19.91 33.14
N LYS A 248 -36.94 19.69 33.85
CA LYS A 248 -37.95 18.66 33.58
C LYS A 248 -38.16 18.53 32.06
N PHE A 249 -37.98 17.33 31.49
CA PHE A 249 -38.25 17.08 30.07
C PHE A 249 -39.67 17.56 29.71
N ARG A 250 -39.76 18.56 28.80
CA ARG A 250 -41.03 19.09 28.27
C ARG A 250 -41.90 17.91 27.82
N ARG A 251 -43.20 17.94 28.10
CA ARG A 251 -44.11 16.80 27.88
C ARG A 251 -43.99 16.24 26.44
N ALA A 252 -43.96 17.12 25.44
CA ALA A 252 -43.72 16.81 24.03
C ALA A 252 -42.47 15.92 23.74
N ALA A 253 -41.38 16.03 24.49
CA ALA A 253 -40.20 15.18 24.31
C ALA A 253 -40.41 13.74 24.86
N ARG A 254 -41.28 13.59 25.87
CA ARG A 254 -41.74 12.27 26.34
C ARG A 254 -42.78 11.69 25.39
N ASP A 255 -43.74 12.50 24.95
CA ASP A 255 -44.78 12.06 24.01
C ASP A 255 -44.18 11.58 22.68
N LYS A 256 -43.11 12.25 22.18
CA LYS A 256 -42.36 11.82 20.98
C LYS A 256 -41.54 10.54 21.18
N LYS A 257 -41.11 10.22 22.42
CA LYS A 257 -40.28 9.02 22.72
C LYS A 257 -41.11 7.80 23.13
N PHE A 258 -42.23 8.00 23.81
CA PHE A 258 -43.04 6.93 24.41
C PHE A 258 -44.48 6.84 23.87
N GLY A 259 -44.88 7.79 23.02
CA GLY A 259 -46.25 7.98 22.55
C GLY A 259 -47.12 8.74 23.56
N PHE A 260 -48.18 9.39 23.08
CA PHE A 260 -49.22 9.93 23.96
C PHE A 260 -49.89 8.78 24.73
N GLY A 261 -50.10 8.98 26.05
CA GLY A 261 -50.70 8.01 26.97
C GLY A 261 -52.21 7.78 26.79
N GLY A 262 -52.68 7.66 25.54
CA GLY A 262 -54.07 7.31 25.20
C GLY A 262 -54.32 5.80 25.21
N GLN A 263 -55.60 5.40 25.22
CA GLN A 263 -56.02 4.01 25.40
C GLN A 263 -55.51 3.04 24.31
N LYS A 264 -54.41 2.31 24.57
CA LYS A 264 -53.91 1.20 23.73
C LYS A 264 -54.82 -0.05 23.72
N LYS A 265 -56.12 0.08 24.04
CA LYS A 265 -57.07 -1.05 24.18
C LYS A 265 -57.66 -1.55 22.85
N ARG A 266 -57.42 -0.88 21.70
CA ARG A 266 -57.96 -1.29 20.39
C ARG A 266 -56.94 -1.48 19.27
N SER A 267 -55.71 -0.95 19.39
CA SER A 267 -54.66 -1.05 18.35
C SER A 267 -53.94 -2.42 18.30
N LYS A 268 -54.57 -3.48 18.82
CA LYS A 268 -54.11 -4.88 18.81
C LYS A 268 -55.22 -5.83 18.33
N LYS A 269 -56.18 -5.32 17.55
CA LYS A 269 -57.09 -6.18 16.79
C LYS A 269 -56.41 -6.57 15.49
N ASN A 270 -56.57 -7.83 15.09
CA ASN A 270 -56.14 -8.29 13.78
C ASN A 270 -57.16 -7.77 12.77
N ASP A 271 -56.75 -6.84 11.91
CA ASP A 271 -57.54 -6.46 10.74
C ASP A 271 -57.40 -7.53 9.64
N LYS A 272 -58.32 -7.58 8.66
CA LYS A 272 -58.36 -8.61 7.61
C LYS A 272 -57.02 -8.84 6.90
N ASN A 273 -56.25 -7.76 6.71
CA ASN A 273 -54.93 -7.78 6.06
C ASN A 273 -53.85 -8.49 6.88
N SER A 274 -54.03 -8.65 8.20
CA SER A 274 -53.08 -9.33 9.09
C SER A 274 -53.03 -10.85 8.89
N PHE A 275 -53.94 -11.43 8.12
CA PHE A 275 -53.99 -12.88 7.87
C PHE A 275 -53.12 -13.31 6.69
N GLU A 276 -52.91 -12.45 5.69
CA GLU A 276 -52.17 -12.79 4.46
C GLU A 276 -50.66 -12.55 4.56
N GLU A 277 -50.17 -11.80 5.55
CA GLU A 277 -48.75 -11.40 5.66
C GLU A 277 -47.84 -12.45 6.33
N ILE A 278 -48.26 -13.74 6.35
CA ILE A 278 -47.42 -14.86 6.79
C ILE A 278 -46.47 -15.27 5.65
N VAL A 279 -45.44 -14.44 5.40
CA VAL A 279 -44.38 -14.72 4.42
C VAL A 279 -43.01 -14.62 5.08
N THR A 280 -42.41 -15.81 5.24
CA THR A 280 -41.01 -16.16 5.52
C THR A 280 -39.99 -15.03 5.85
N PRO A 281 -39.18 -15.15 6.93
CA PRO A 281 -38.21 -14.14 7.39
C PRO A 281 -37.06 -13.71 6.45
N GLY A 282 -37.08 -14.03 5.15
CA GLY A 282 -36.05 -13.66 4.17
C GLY A 282 -36.47 -12.57 3.16
N GLY A 283 -37.77 -12.31 2.95
CA GLY A 283 -38.24 -11.53 1.80
C GLY A 283 -38.06 -10.01 1.87
N LEU A 284 -37.84 -9.44 3.06
CA LEU A 284 -37.96 -7.99 3.30
C LEU A 284 -36.83 -7.13 2.70
N ALA A 285 -35.71 -7.71 2.29
CA ALA A 285 -34.56 -6.95 1.78
C ALA A 285 -34.81 -6.26 0.42
N HIS A 286 -35.75 -6.74 -0.40
CA HIS A 286 -35.86 -6.33 -1.80
C HIS A 286 -36.83 -5.19 -2.11
N LYS A 287 -37.74 -4.79 -1.20
CA LYS A 287 -38.85 -3.87 -1.52
C LYS A 287 -38.63 -2.38 -1.18
N LEU A 288 -37.62 -2.03 -0.38
CA LEU A 288 -37.41 -0.66 0.15
C LEU A 288 -36.71 0.34 -0.82
N LYS A 289 -36.56 0.01 -2.11
CA LYS A 289 -35.77 0.82 -3.07
C LYS A 289 -36.58 1.63 -4.11
N ARG A 290 -37.93 1.65 -4.06
CA ARG A 290 -38.78 2.37 -5.03
C ARG A 290 -39.98 3.02 -4.32
N HIS A 291 -40.48 4.14 -4.86
CA HIS A 291 -41.54 5.04 -4.31
C HIS A 291 -41.04 5.83 -3.07
N HIS A 292 -40.58 7.09 -3.17
CA HIS A 292 -41.23 8.29 -3.72
C HIS A 292 -42.59 8.59 -3.07
N PHE A 293 -42.57 9.32 -1.96
CA PHE A 293 -43.72 10.03 -1.40
C PHE A 293 -43.23 11.30 -0.67
N GLY A 294 -43.72 12.48 -1.04
CA GLY A 294 -43.18 13.75 -0.55
C GLY A 294 -43.53 14.96 -1.41
N ALA A 295 -44.77 15.04 -1.90
CA ALA A 295 -45.25 16.23 -2.59
C ALA A 295 -45.46 17.41 -1.62
N ASN A 296 -45.53 18.62 -2.18
CA ASN A 296 -45.92 19.88 -1.54
C ASN A 296 -44.90 20.55 -0.60
N LEU A 297 -43.93 21.24 -1.20
CA LEU A 297 -43.44 22.51 -0.63
C LEU A 297 -43.46 23.63 -1.70
N LEU A 298 -44.51 24.44 -1.60
CA LEU A 298 -44.58 25.87 -1.93
C LEU A 298 -43.96 26.40 -3.25
N LYS A 299 -44.88 26.79 -4.14
CA LYS A 299 -44.74 27.83 -5.17
C LYS A 299 -43.87 29.02 -4.71
N ASN A 300 -42.88 29.43 -5.51
CA ASN A 300 -42.60 30.84 -5.94
C ASN A 300 -41.16 31.07 -6.44
N SER A 301 -40.89 30.87 -7.74
CA SER A 301 -39.72 31.47 -8.43
C SER A 301 -39.73 31.30 -9.97
N ALA A 302 -40.80 31.75 -10.64
CA ALA A 302 -40.90 31.76 -12.11
C ALA A 302 -41.33 33.14 -12.66
N LYS A 303 -40.39 34.09 -12.69
CA LYS A 303 -40.43 35.46 -13.26
C LYS A 303 -38.97 35.98 -13.18
N ARG A 304 -38.28 36.55 -14.19
CA ARG A 304 -38.58 37.02 -15.56
C ARG A 304 -37.39 36.62 -16.47
N ARG A 305 -37.58 36.07 -17.68
CA ARG A 305 -37.58 36.77 -19.00
C ARG A 305 -36.66 38.01 -19.12
N LYS A 306 -35.68 37.88 -20.03
CA LYS A 306 -35.10 38.87 -20.99
C LYS A 306 -35.32 40.37 -20.72
N ARG A 307 -34.22 41.13 -20.55
CA ARG A 307 -33.81 42.31 -21.37
C ARG A 307 -32.74 43.16 -20.64
N ARG A 308 -31.48 42.93 -20.95
CA ARG A 308 -30.54 43.90 -21.54
C ARG A 308 -29.38 43.13 -22.17
#